data_AF-A0A380JTJ4-F1
#
_entry.id   AF-A0A380JTJ4-F1
#
_cell.length_a   1.000
_cell.length_b   1.000
_cell.length_c   1.000
_cell.angle_alpha   90.00
_cell.angle_beta   90.00
_cell.angle_gamma   90.00
#
_symmetry.space_group_name_H-M   'P 1'
#
loop_
_entity.id
_entity.type
_entity.pdbx_description
1 polymer ?
#
loop_
_entity_poly.entity_id
_entity_poly.type
_entity_poly.pdbx_seq_one_letter_code
_entity_poly.pdbx_strand_id
1 'polypeptide(L)'
;MSRKIRRHFTDDFKQQIVDLHNAGRKRSELIKEYELTPSAFDKWVRQAKTTGFFKSVDNMTDEHRELIALRKRNRELEMQLDILRQAAVIMAQKEK
;
A
#
# COMPACT_ATOMS: atom_id res chain seq x y z
N MET A 1 5.25 -4.43 35.93
CA MET A 1 4.33 -4.51 34.78
C MET A 1 4.67 -5.77 33.99
N SER A 2 3.76 -6.74 33.90
CA SER A 2 3.96 -7.94 33.07
C SER A 2 3.94 -7.57 31.59
N ARG A 3 4.88 -8.07 30.79
CA ARG A 3 4.84 -7.90 29.34
C ARG A 3 3.62 -8.62 28.80
N LYS A 4 2.71 -7.88 28.17
CA LYS A 4 1.55 -8.45 27.47
C LYS A 4 2.06 -9.38 26.36
N ILE A 5 1.53 -10.60 26.29
CA ILE A 5 1.91 -11.59 25.26
C ILE A 5 1.67 -10.98 23.89
N ARG A 6 2.65 -11.14 22.99
CA ARG A 6 2.57 -10.62 21.62
C ARG A 6 1.51 -11.39 20.85
N ARG A 7 0.45 -10.71 20.43
CA ARG A 7 -0.56 -11.27 19.52
C ARG A 7 0.03 -11.40 18.12
N HIS A 8 -0.19 -12.55 17.49
CA HIS A 8 0.15 -12.82 16.09
C HIS A 8 -1.13 -12.82 15.26
N PHE A 9 -1.09 -12.13 14.12
CA PHE A 9 -2.20 -12.05 13.17
C PHE A 9 -1.71 -12.54 11.82
N THR A 10 -2.54 -13.32 11.12
CA THR A 10 -2.28 -13.77 9.75
C THR A 10 -2.35 -12.59 8.79
N ASP A 11 -1.69 -12.69 7.64
CA ASP A 11 -1.70 -11.62 6.64
C ASP A 11 -3.10 -11.43 6.04
N ASP A 12 -3.86 -12.51 5.83
CA ASP A 12 -5.26 -12.44 5.39
C ASP A 12 -6.14 -11.65 6.36
N PHE A 13 -5.99 -11.88 7.66
CA PHE A 13 -6.75 -11.14 8.66
C PHE A 13 -6.42 -9.64 8.62
N LYS A 14 -5.13 -9.30 8.49
CA LYS A 14 -4.72 -7.90 8.37
C LYS A 14 -5.28 -7.26 7.11
N GLN A 15 -5.32 -8.01 6.00
CA GLN A 15 -5.89 -7.54 4.74
C GLN A 15 -7.39 -7.26 4.89
N GLN A 16 -8.15 -8.17 5.49
CA GLN A 16 -9.58 -7.97 5.74
C GLN A 16 -9.86 -6.71 6.56
N ILE A 17 -9.08 -6.44 7.61
CA ILE A 17 -9.24 -5.23 8.43
C ILE A 17 -8.96 -3.96 7.61
N VAL A 18 -7.94 -3.98 6.76
CA VAL A 18 -7.63 -2.85 5.89
C VAL A 18 -8.72 -2.65 4.84
N ASP A 19 -9.23 -3.72 4.25
CA ASP A 19 -10.29 -3.66 3.23
C ASP A 19 -11.58 -3.09 3.81
N LEU A 20 -11.95 -3.51 5.03
CA LEU A 20 -13.08 -2.93 5.77
C LEU A 20 -12.89 -1.43 6.02
N HIS A 21 -11.68 -1.01 6.36
CA HIS A 21 -11.38 0.41 6.54
C HIS A 21 -11.48 1.20 5.22
N ASN A 22 -10.96 0.64 4.13
CA ASN A 22 -11.05 1.24 2.79
C ASN A 22 -12.50 1.30 2.27
N ALA A 23 -13.34 0.35 2.68
CA ALA A 23 -14.78 0.33 2.43
C ALA A 23 -15.56 1.35 3.29
N GLY A 24 -14.89 2.13 4.14
CA GLY A 24 -15.48 3.23 4.89
C GLY A 24 -15.81 2.93 6.37
N ARG A 25 -15.46 1.74 6.88
CA ARG A 25 -15.63 1.44 8.32
C ARG A 25 -14.70 2.32 9.16
N LYS A 26 -15.22 2.82 10.29
CA LYS A 26 -14.50 3.75 11.16
C LYS A 26 -13.38 3.04 11.90
N ARG A 27 -12.21 3.69 11.97
CA ARG A 27 -11.03 3.24 12.74
C ARG A 27 -11.39 2.85 14.18
N SER A 28 -12.16 3.69 14.89
CA SER A 28 -12.54 3.44 16.28
C SER A 28 -13.43 2.21 16.47
N GLU A 29 -14.24 1.89 15.47
CA GLU A 29 -15.14 0.73 15.49
C GLU A 29 -14.34 -0.55 15.29
N LEU A 30 -13.49 -0.60 14.25
CA LEU A 30 -12.62 -1.73 13.97
C LEU A 30 -11.64 -2.02 15.13
N ILE A 31 -11.09 -0.98 15.76
CA ILE A 31 -10.19 -1.14 16.92
C ILE A 31 -10.92 -1.80 18.09
N LYS A 32 -12.18 -1.41 18.36
CA LYS A 32 -12.96 -1.96 19.47
C LYS A 32 -13.46 -3.36 19.18
N GLU A 33 -14.06 -3.59 18.02
CA GLU A 33 -14.68 -4.85 17.62
C GLU A 33 -13.67 -6.00 17.54
N TYR A 34 -12.50 -5.72 16.97
CA TYR A 34 -11.45 -6.73 16.77
C TYR A 34 -10.36 -6.68 17.86
N GLU A 35 -10.59 -5.93 18.94
CA GLU A 35 -9.65 -5.73 20.06
C GLU A 35 -8.20 -5.44 19.61
N LEU A 36 -8.07 -4.57 18.59
CA LEU A 36 -6.77 -4.20 18.05
C LEU A 36 -6.15 -3.11 18.90
N THR A 37 -4.82 -3.06 18.94
CA THR A 37 -4.16 -1.83 19.41
C THR A 37 -4.22 -0.79 18.30
N PRO A 38 -4.44 0.50 18.60
CA PRO A 38 -4.44 1.56 17.59
C PRO A 38 -3.17 1.54 16.72
N SER A 39 -2.02 1.27 17.35
CA SER A 39 -0.73 1.15 16.68
C SER A 39 -0.63 -0.01 15.68
N ALA A 40 -1.26 -1.15 15.95
CA ALA A 40 -1.25 -2.30 15.04
C ALA A 40 -2.10 -1.98 13.80
N PHE A 41 -3.30 -1.44 14.01
CA PHE A 41 -4.18 -0.99 12.94
C PHE A 41 -3.50 0.03 12.03
N ASP A 42 -2.95 1.11 12.60
CA ASP A 42 -2.30 2.17 11.83
C ASP A 42 -1.10 1.64 11.03
N LYS A 43 -0.36 0.69 11.60
CA LYS A 43 0.76 0.02 10.90
C LYS A 43 0.27 -0.76 9.69
N TRP A 44 -0.80 -1.53 9.81
CA TRP A 44 -1.33 -2.35 8.71
C TRP A 44 -1.89 -1.49 7.58
N VAL A 45 -2.64 -0.43 7.91
CA VAL A 45 -3.16 0.52 6.90
C VAL A 45 -2.01 1.19 6.15
N ARG A 46 -0.94 1.59 6.85
CA ARG A 46 0.25 2.16 6.20
C ARG A 46 0.95 1.12 5.30
N GLN A 47 1.18 -0.10 5.80
CA GLN A 47 1.83 -1.17 5.04
C GLN A 47 1.05 -1.52 3.77
N ALA A 48 -0.27 -1.64 3.86
CA ALA A 48 -1.11 -1.91 2.70
C ALA A 48 -1.05 -0.80 1.65
N LYS A 49 -1.02 0.47 2.07
CA LYS A 49 -0.90 1.63 1.15
C LYS A 49 0.48 1.73 0.49
N THR A 50 1.55 1.40 1.21
CA THR A 50 2.92 1.58 0.71
C THR A 50 3.43 0.39 -0.08
N THR A 51 3.34 -0.82 0.51
CA THR A 51 3.99 -2.02 -0.03
C THR A 51 2.98 -3.07 -0.48
N GLY A 52 1.76 -3.07 0.07
CA GLY A 52 0.77 -4.13 -0.14
C GLY A 52 1.08 -5.42 0.63
N PHE A 53 2.07 -5.41 1.52
CA PHE A 53 2.47 -6.57 2.33
C PHE A 53 2.63 -6.20 3.79
N PHE A 54 2.19 -7.07 4.70
CA PHE A 54 2.20 -6.84 6.15
C PHE A 54 3.51 -7.21 6.85
N LYS A 55 4.60 -7.39 6.10
CA LYS A 55 5.94 -7.66 6.65
C LYS A 55 6.67 -6.35 6.97
N SER A 56 7.49 -6.37 8.01
CA SER A 56 8.42 -5.26 8.30
C SER A 56 9.45 -5.15 7.19
N VAL A 57 9.92 -3.93 6.90
CA VAL A 57 11.00 -3.65 5.92
C VAL A 57 12.28 -4.46 6.22
N ASP A 58 12.49 -4.78 7.50
CA ASP A 58 13.59 -5.60 7.99
C ASP A 58 13.44 -7.10 7.65
N ASN A 59 12.20 -7.56 7.40
CA ASN A 59 11.87 -8.92 6.95
C ASN A 59 11.39 -8.95 5.49
N MET A 60 11.68 -7.89 4.74
CA MET A 60 11.30 -7.77 3.33
C MET A 60 12.40 -8.42 2.49
N THR A 61 12.09 -9.50 1.80
CA THR A 61 13.05 -10.19 0.93
C THR A 61 13.50 -9.25 -0.19
N ASP A 62 14.72 -9.44 -0.69
CA ASP A 62 15.29 -8.57 -1.72
C ASP A 62 14.40 -8.48 -2.98
N GLU A 63 13.77 -9.60 -3.35
CA GLU A 63 12.75 -9.67 -4.40
C GLU A 63 11.61 -8.66 -4.21
N HIS A 64 11.17 -8.41 -2.96
CA HIS A 64 10.10 -7.47 -2.69
C HIS A 64 10.58 -6.02 -2.81
N ARG A 65 11.84 -5.74 -2.46
CA ARG A 65 12.42 -4.40 -2.65
C ARG A 65 12.54 -4.09 -4.12
N GLU A 66 13.00 -5.07 -4.89
CA GLU A 66 13.08 -4.99 -6.35
C GLU A 66 11.69 -4.78 -6.97
N LEU A 67 10.67 -5.52 -6.53
CA LEU A 67 9.30 -5.35 -7.02
C LEU A 67 8.77 -3.93 -6.80
N ILE A 68 9.02 -3.32 -5.63
CA ILE A 68 8.61 -1.93 -5.36
C ILE A 68 9.37 -0.95 -6.26
N ALA A 69 10.69 -1.14 -6.42
CA ALA A 69 11.50 -0.30 -7.29
C ALA A 69 11.03 -0.37 -8.76
N LEU A 70 10.74 -1.58 -9.24
CA LEU A 70 10.20 -1.84 -10.58
C LEU A 70 8.84 -1.19 -10.78
N ARG A 71 7.91 -1.32 -9.82
CA ARG A 71 6.59 -0.66 -9.89
C ARG A 71 6.71 0.85 -9.98
N LYS A 72 7.61 1.45 -9.17
CA LYS A 72 7.86 2.90 -9.23
C LYS A 72 8.41 3.31 -10.59
N ARG A 73 9.37 2.55 -11.12
CA ARG A 73 9.95 2.80 -12.44
C ARG A 73 8.94 2.65 -13.57
N ASN A 74 8.04 1.67 -13.48
CA ASN A 74 7.02 1.43 -14.48
C ASN A 74 6.04 2.62 -14.55
N ARG A 75 5.57 3.11 -13.39
CA ARG A 75 4.72 4.30 -13.33
C ARG A 75 5.37 5.56 -13.91
N GLU A 76 6.67 5.74 -13.68
CA GLU A 76 7.44 6.84 -14.27
C GLU A 76 7.46 6.73 -15.80
N LEU A 77 7.69 5.53 -16.34
CA LEU A 77 7.72 5.26 -17.77
C LEU A 77 6.35 5.46 -18.43
N GLU A 78 5.26 5.00 -17.78
CA GLU A 78 3.90 5.22 -18.25
C GLU A 78 3.58 6.72 -18.38
N MET A 79 3.98 7.51 -17.38
CA MET A 79 3.82 8.97 -17.41
C MET A 79 4.65 9.61 -18.53
N GLN A 80 5.89 9.17 -18.74
CA GLN A 80 6.73 9.65 -19.85
C GLN A 80 6.10 9.32 -21.21
N LEU A 81 5.57 8.10 -21.38
CA LEU A 81 4.87 7.71 -22.60
C LEU A 81 3.62 8.57 -22.84
N ASP A 82 2.87 8.90 -21.79
CA ASP A 82 1.69 9.77 -21.91
C ASP A 82 2.07 11.18 -22.38
N ILE A 83 3.11 11.77 -21.78
CA ILE A 83 3.64 13.08 -22.21
C ILE A 83 4.09 13.04 -23.67
N LEU A 84 4.80 11.99 -24.08
CA LEU A 84 5.26 11.85 -25.46
C LEU A 84 4.09 11.70 -26.45
N ARG A 85 3.06 10.93 -26.08
CA ARG A 85 1.83 10.81 -26.90
C ARG A 85 1.11 12.14 -27.03
N GLN A 86 0.96 12.90 -25.95
CA GLN A 86 0.35 14.23 -25.99
C GLN A 86 1.15 15.18 -26.89
N ALA A 87 2.48 15.17 -26.77
CA ALA A 87 3.35 15.99 -27.63
C ALA A 87 3.20 15.63 -29.12
N ALA A 88 3.14 14.33 -29.46
CA ALA A 88 2.95 13.88 -30.83
C ALA A 88 1.61 14.36 -31.43
N VAL A 89 0.52 14.33 -30.65
CA VAL A 89 -0.79 14.84 -31.09
C VAL A 89 -0.73 16.34 -31.35
N ILE A 90 -0.11 17.11 -30.46
CA ILE A 90 0.06 18.57 -30.62
C ILE A 90 0.88 18.90 -31.87
N MET A 91 1.97 18.16 -32.13
CA MET A 91 2.80 18.37 -33.32
C MET A 91 2.02 18.07 -34.61
N ALA A 92 1.30 16.95 -34.67
CA ALA A 92 0.49 16.59 -35.83
C ALA A 92 -0.65 17.60 -36.12
N GLN A 93 -1.17 18.27 -35.09
CA GLN A 93 -2.18 19.33 -35.25
C GLN A 93 -1.57 20.64 -35.77
N LYS A 94 -0.29 20.92 -35.48
CA LYS A 94 0.43 22.11 -35.96
C LYS A 94 0.88 22.02 -37.41
N GLU A 95 0.97 20.81 -37.96
CA GLU A 95 1.37 20.56 -39.34
C GLU A 95 0.20 20.63 -40.35
N LYS A 96 -1.03 20.90 -39.89
CA LYS A 96 -2.20 21.21 -40.70
C LYS A 96 -2.48 22.71 -40.72
#